data_AF-A0A139LV98-F1
#
_entry.id   AF-A0A139LV98-F1
#
_cell.length_a   1.000
_cell.length_b   1.000
_cell.length_c   1.000
_cell.angle_alpha   90.00
_cell.angle_beta   90.00
_cell.angle_gamma   90.00
#
_symmetry.space_group_name_H-M   'P 1'
#
loop_
_entity.id
_entity.type
_entity.pdbx_description
1 polymer ?
#
loop_
_entity_poly.entity_id
_entity_poly.type
_entity_poly.pdbx_seq_one_letter_code
_entity_poly.pdbx_strand_id
1 'polypeptide(L)'
;MKRITLKFIPGVFLAVIFLLSSCTSAYKVTKSEGTMVAIDSTWDVNPDAEAVALLAPYKAKVDSIMYRVVGTAEMSMDKGAPESLLSNLVADVLRNAAAQVLGKPADMGLINMGGLRNVLTEGPITTENIYEILPFENSLCVLTMKGVYLKELFNNIAVRHGEGISGVQLLITKDGKLLQGTVGGRPIEDDQLYTIATIDYLADGNDGMTALPQAEKRECPDGATLRGLFMDYVERQTAAGKKITSRLEGRVTVKDE
;
A
#
# COMPACT_ATOMS: atom_id res chain seq x y z
N MET A 1 -7.43 -84.84 -19.82
CA MET A 1 -6.30 -83.91 -19.65
C MET A 1 -6.41 -82.76 -20.64
N LYS A 2 -6.89 -81.59 -20.22
CA LYS A 2 -6.88 -80.36 -21.05
C LYS A 2 -5.75 -79.47 -20.56
N ARG A 3 -4.73 -79.26 -21.40
CA ARG A 3 -3.66 -78.28 -21.16
C ARG A 3 -4.25 -76.88 -21.39
N ILE A 4 -4.40 -76.11 -20.32
CA ILE A 4 -4.71 -74.69 -20.39
C ILE A 4 -3.37 -73.99 -20.66
N THR A 5 -3.11 -73.61 -21.91
CA THR A 5 -1.96 -72.77 -22.25
C THR A 5 -2.30 -71.30 -21.98
N LEU A 6 -1.48 -70.69 -21.15
CA LEU A 6 -1.61 -69.35 -20.60
C LEU A 6 -1.43 -68.28 -21.71
N LYS A 7 -2.52 -67.82 -22.31
CA LYS A 7 -2.57 -66.77 -23.36
C LYS A 7 -2.56 -65.32 -22.80
N PHE A 8 -1.94 -65.06 -21.65
CA PHE A 8 -1.97 -63.72 -21.02
C PHE A 8 -0.63 -62.96 -21.04
N ILE A 9 0.44 -63.57 -21.57
CA ILE A 9 1.80 -63.00 -21.53
C ILE A 9 1.97 -61.74 -22.43
N PRO A 10 1.40 -61.62 -23.66
CA PRO A 10 1.72 -60.47 -24.52
C PRO A 10 1.01 -59.17 -24.11
N GLY A 11 -0.18 -59.25 -23.51
CA GLY A 11 -0.94 -58.07 -23.07
C GLY A 11 -0.33 -57.38 -21.85
N VAL A 12 0.22 -58.16 -20.92
CA VAL A 12 0.92 -57.62 -19.73
C VAL A 12 2.24 -56.97 -20.14
N PHE A 13 2.98 -57.56 -21.08
CA PHE A 13 4.22 -56.97 -21.57
C PHE A 13 3.96 -55.65 -22.32
N LEU A 14 2.89 -55.57 -23.12
CA LEU A 14 2.51 -54.34 -23.82
C LEU A 14 2.05 -53.25 -22.84
N ALA A 15 1.29 -53.60 -21.80
CA ALA A 15 0.84 -52.65 -20.77
C ALA A 15 2.01 -52.09 -19.93
N VAL A 16 3.01 -52.93 -19.62
CA VAL A 16 4.24 -52.50 -18.93
C VAL A 16 5.07 -51.55 -19.82
N ILE A 17 5.16 -51.80 -21.12
CA ILE A 17 5.82 -50.89 -22.07
C ILE A 17 5.10 -49.53 -22.13
N PHE A 18 3.77 -49.51 -22.17
CA PHE A 18 3.00 -48.25 -22.15
C PHE A 18 3.14 -47.47 -20.84
N LEU A 19 3.23 -48.15 -19.68
CA LEU A 19 3.45 -47.51 -18.38
C LEU A 19 4.86 -46.93 -18.23
N LEU A 20 5.87 -47.54 -18.86
CA LEU A 20 7.26 -47.06 -18.86
C LEU A 20 7.53 -45.96 -19.90
N SER A 21 6.57 -45.69 -20.81
CA SER A 21 6.69 -44.66 -21.84
C SER A 21 6.33 -43.25 -21.34
N SER A 22 5.82 -43.12 -20.11
CA SER A 22 5.43 -41.83 -19.53
C SER A 22 6.62 -41.11 -18.89
N CYS A 23 7.69 -40.90 -19.65
CA CYS A 23 8.77 -39.97 -19.27
C CYS A 23 8.30 -38.52 -19.49
N THR A 24 7.57 -37.97 -18.52
CA THR A 24 7.39 -36.51 -18.47
C THR A 24 8.72 -35.88 -18.04
N SER A 25 9.47 -35.30 -18.97
CA SER A 25 10.61 -34.48 -18.61
C SER A 25 10.08 -33.22 -17.91
N ALA A 26 10.17 -33.18 -16.58
CA ALA A 26 9.89 -31.97 -15.84
C ALA A 26 11.01 -30.98 -16.17
N TYR A 27 10.72 -29.99 -17.01
CA TYR A 27 11.66 -28.90 -17.27
C TYR A 27 11.99 -28.23 -15.93
N LYS A 28 13.23 -28.45 -15.47
CA LYS A 28 13.77 -27.76 -14.31
C LYS A 28 14.51 -26.55 -14.84
N VAL A 29 14.11 -25.35 -14.40
CA VAL A 29 14.91 -24.14 -14.65
C VAL A 29 16.28 -24.38 -14.02
N THR A 30 17.30 -24.55 -14.87
CA THR A 30 18.69 -24.79 -14.43
C THR A 30 19.45 -23.49 -14.22
N LYS A 31 18.98 -22.40 -14.83
CA LYS A 31 19.58 -21.08 -14.77
C LYS A 31 18.53 -20.01 -15.08
N SER A 32 18.55 -18.91 -14.35
CA SER A 32 17.82 -17.68 -14.67
C SER A 32 18.78 -16.52 -14.44
N GLU A 33 19.02 -15.72 -15.46
CA GLU A 33 19.88 -14.53 -15.39
C GLU A 33 19.05 -13.30 -15.74
N GLY A 34 19.35 -12.19 -15.10
CA GLY A 34 18.75 -10.89 -15.39
C GLY A 34 19.78 -9.80 -15.12
N THR A 35 19.70 -8.73 -15.89
CA THR A 35 20.50 -7.51 -15.68
C THR A 35 19.56 -6.34 -15.49
N MET A 36 19.95 -5.37 -14.66
CA MET A 36 19.23 -4.11 -14.57
C MET A 36 19.62 -3.26 -15.77
N VAL A 37 18.62 -2.78 -16.50
CA VAL A 37 18.81 -1.74 -17.50
C VAL A 37 18.49 -0.41 -16.83
N ALA A 38 19.50 0.46 -16.70
CA ALA A 38 19.28 1.80 -16.18
C ALA A 38 18.45 2.60 -17.20
N ILE A 39 17.35 3.18 -16.75
CA ILE A 39 16.55 4.13 -17.53
C ILE A 39 17.03 5.52 -17.14
N ASP A 40 18.04 6.01 -17.88
CA ASP A 40 18.66 7.31 -17.69
C ASP A 40 18.77 8.07 -19.03
N SER A 41 19.44 9.22 -19.01
CA SER A 41 19.56 10.10 -20.18
C SER A 41 20.31 9.49 -21.37
N THR A 42 20.92 8.31 -21.22
CA THR A 42 21.57 7.57 -22.32
C THR A 42 20.58 7.30 -23.45
N TRP A 43 19.32 7.02 -23.13
CA TRP A 43 18.28 6.69 -24.11
C TRP A 43 17.64 7.92 -24.77
N ASP A 44 17.86 9.11 -24.22
CA ASP A 44 17.31 10.37 -24.73
C ASP A 44 18.11 10.94 -25.92
N VAL A 45 19.31 10.41 -26.18
CA VAL A 45 20.23 10.92 -27.21
C VAL A 45 19.69 10.64 -28.63
N ASN A 46 19.04 9.49 -28.84
CA ASN A 46 18.49 9.10 -30.14
C ASN A 46 17.15 8.37 -29.96
N PRO A 47 16.07 9.10 -29.64
CA PRO A 47 14.75 8.50 -29.47
C PRO A 47 14.21 7.99 -30.81
N ASP A 48 13.45 6.90 -30.75
CA ASP A 48 12.76 6.36 -31.92
C ASP A 48 11.67 7.32 -32.39
N ALA A 49 11.85 7.88 -33.59
CA ALA A 49 10.96 8.92 -34.12
C ALA A 49 9.53 8.42 -34.37
N GLU A 50 9.35 7.15 -34.75
CA GLU A 50 8.04 6.55 -34.97
C GLU A 50 7.30 6.36 -33.63
N ALA A 51 8.01 5.88 -32.61
CA ALA A 51 7.46 5.74 -31.26
C ALA A 51 7.07 7.10 -30.65
N VAL A 52 7.91 8.12 -30.79
CA VAL A 52 7.60 9.49 -30.33
C VAL A 52 6.36 10.03 -31.04
N ALA A 53 6.28 9.88 -32.36
CA ALA A 53 5.12 10.32 -33.15
C ALA A 53 3.84 9.58 -32.75
N LEU A 54 3.94 8.28 -32.48
CA LEU A 54 2.83 7.45 -32.00
C LEU A 54 2.31 7.91 -30.63
N LEU A 55 3.21 8.26 -29.71
CA LEU A 55 2.86 8.67 -28.34
C LEU A 55 2.38 10.12 -28.22
N ALA A 56 2.79 11.00 -29.15
CA ALA A 56 2.49 12.43 -29.11
C ALA A 56 1.02 12.80 -28.81
N PRO A 57 0.00 12.25 -29.49
CA PRO A 57 -1.40 12.61 -29.19
C PRO A 57 -1.85 12.15 -27.79
N TYR A 58 -1.36 11.01 -27.31
CA TYR A 58 -1.67 10.52 -25.97
C TYR A 58 -0.99 11.38 -24.90
N LYS A 59 0.29 11.73 -25.11
CA LYS A 59 1.03 12.64 -24.23
C LYS A 59 0.32 13.98 -24.12
N ALA A 60 -0.07 14.60 -25.23
CA ALA A 60 -0.77 15.87 -25.20
C ALA A 60 -2.07 15.81 -24.37
N LYS A 61 -2.83 14.72 -24.50
CA LYS A 61 -4.05 14.51 -23.70
C LYS A 61 -3.74 14.32 -22.22
N VAL A 62 -2.75 13.48 -21.88
CA VAL A 62 -2.35 13.22 -20.49
C VAL A 62 -1.81 14.49 -19.84
N ASP A 63 -0.91 15.21 -20.51
CA ASP A 63 -0.31 16.46 -20.03
C ASP A 63 -1.41 17.52 -19.72
N SER A 64 -2.46 17.58 -20.55
CA SER A 64 -3.58 18.53 -20.32
C SER A 64 -4.36 18.27 -19.02
N ILE A 65 -4.30 17.04 -18.49
CA ILE A 65 -4.96 16.63 -17.25
C ILE A 65 -3.96 16.72 -16.07
N MET A 66 -2.76 16.21 -16.30
CA MET A 66 -1.73 16.02 -15.28
C MET A 66 -1.12 17.34 -14.80
N TYR A 67 -0.95 18.33 -15.68
CA TYR A 67 -0.38 19.62 -15.30
C TYR A 67 -1.39 20.64 -14.76
N ARG A 68 -2.65 20.24 -14.56
CA ARG A 68 -3.63 21.09 -13.86
C ARG A 68 -3.18 21.31 -12.42
N VAL A 69 -3.01 22.57 -12.02
CA VAL A 69 -2.75 22.95 -10.62
C VAL A 69 -4.04 22.84 -9.80
N VAL A 70 -3.96 22.15 -8.67
CA VAL A 70 -5.09 21.83 -7.77
C VAL A 70 -4.95 22.46 -6.39
N GLY A 71 -3.76 22.96 -6.07
CA GLY A 71 -3.48 23.65 -4.81
C GLY A 71 -2.05 24.15 -4.71
N THR A 72 -1.62 24.48 -3.50
CA THR A 72 -0.25 24.93 -3.22
C THR A 72 0.23 24.32 -1.92
N ALA A 73 1.39 23.67 -1.94
CA ALA A 73 2.09 23.20 -0.76
C ALA A 73 2.86 24.36 -0.14
N GLU A 74 2.71 24.54 1.18
CA GLU A 74 3.44 25.53 1.96
C GLU A 74 4.91 25.16 2.16
N MET A 75 5.21 23.86 2.14
CA MET A 75 6.54 23.31 2.39
C MET A 75 6.69 21.97 1.67
N SER A 76 7.94 21.57 1.41
CA SER A 76 8.23 20.22 0.93
C SER A 76 7.94 19.17 2.02
N MET A 77 7.26 18.11 1.64
CA MET A 77 6.86 17.01 2.52
C MET A 77 7.30 15.68 1.91
N ASP A 78 8.28 15.05 2.54
CA ASP A 78 8.80 13.73 2.18
C ASP A 78 8.18 12.64 3.07
N LYS A 79 8.35 11.39 2.66
CA LYS A 79 8.08 10.18 3.42
C LYS A 79 9.34 9.69 4.14
N GLY A 80 9.18 9.15 5.34
CA GLY A 80 10.29 8.64 6.13
C GLY A 80 9.82 7.95 7.40
N ALA A 81 10.48 6.86 7.76
CA ALA A 81 10.28 6.20 9.04
C ALA A 81 11.12 6.90 10.13
N PRO A 82 10.67 6.93 11.40
CA PRO A 82 9.43 6.31 11.89
C PRO A 82 8.17 7.15 11.68
N GLU A 83 8.33 8.43 11.36
CA GLU A 83 7.28 9.41 11.13
C GLU A 83 7.77 10.44 10.10
N SER A 84 6.86 10.95 9.27
CA SER A 84 7.18 12.00 8.30
C SER A 84 6.00 12.92 8.02
N LEU A 85 6.30 14.10 7.44
CA LEU A 85 5.30 15.09 7.11
C LEU A 85 4.25 14.54 6.13
N LEU A 86 4.69 13.86 5.07
CA LEU A 86 3.79 13.34 4.06
C LEU A 86 2.95 12.17 4.59
N SER A 87 3.57 11.26 5.35
CA SER A 87 2.85 10.13 5.95
C SER A 87 1.79 10.59 6.95
N ASN A 88 2.09 11.63 7.74
CA ASN A 88 1.14 12.22 8.68
C ASN A 88 -0.07 12.82 7.96
N LEU A 89 0.19 13.59 6.90
CA LEU A 89 -0.85 14.24 6.10
C LEU A 89 -1.78 13.21 5.48
N VAL A 90 -1.23 12.18 4.82
CA VAL A 90 -2.03 11.14 4.15
C VAL A 90 -2.82 10.32 5.18
N ALA A 91 -2.23 10.00 6.33
CA ALA A 91 -2.95 9.33 7.43
C ALA A 91 -4.09 10.19 7.99
N ASP A 92 -3.92 11.51 8.09
CA ASP A 92 -4.99 12.44 8.49
C ASP A 92 -6.13 12.48 7.48
N VAL A 93 -5.80 12.49 6.18
CA VAL A 93 -6.80 12.44 5.10
C VAL A 93 -7.64 11.17 5.22
N LEU A 94 -7.01 9.99 5.36
CA LEU A 94 -7.72 8.73 5.56
C LEU A 94 -8.59 8.74 6.82
N ARG A 95 -8.01 9.14 7.96
CA ARG A 95 -8.73 9.19 9.25
C ARG A 95 -9.99 10.04 9.16
N ASN A 96 -9.91 11.20 8.51
CA ASN A 96 -11.05 12.10 8.33
C ASN A 96 -12.03 11.58 7.27
N ALA A 97 -11.55 10.92 6.21
CA ALA A 97 -12.39 10.35 5.16
C ALA A 97 -13.33 9.26 5.68
N ALA A 98 -12.99 8.58 6.78
CA ALA A 98 -13.89 7.65 7.45
C ALA A 98 -15.23 8.27 7.90
N ALA A 99 -15.33 9.60 7.96
CA ALA A 99 -16.61 10.28 8.19
C ALA A 99 -17.68 9.96 7.14
N GLN A 100 -17.29 9.56 5.92
CA GLN A 100 -18.22 9.10 4.88
C GLN A 100 -18.95 7.80 5.26
N VAL A 101 -18.36 7.00 6.15
CA VAL A 101 -18.92 5.73 6.64
C VAL A 101 -19.50 5.88 8.04
N LEU A 102 -18.75 6.54 8.93
CA LEU A 102 -19.05 6.61 10.36
C LEU A 102 -19.81 7.87 10.79
N GLY A 103 -19.93 8.88 9.92
CA GLY A 103 -20.42 10.21 10.27
C GLY A 103 -19.45 11.05 11.10
N LYS A 104 -18.26 10.52 11.41
CA LYS A 104 -17.17 11.17 12.16
C LYS A 104 -15.81 10.58 11.74
N PRO A 105 -14.68 11.25 12.02
CA PRO A 105 -13.36 10.66 11.80
C PRO A 105 -13.19 9.34 12.57
N ALA A 106 -12.41 8.42 12.01
CA ALA A 106 -12.01 7.20 12.71
C ALA A 106 -11.09 7.51 13.91
N ASP A 107 -10.95 6.55 14.82
CA ASP A 107 -10.01 6.68 15.95
C ASP A 107 -8.56 6.74 15.44
N MET A 108 -8.24 5.92 14.43
CA MET A 108 -6.92 5.83 13.81
C MET A 108 -6.99 6.03 12.29
N GLY A 109 -6.01 6.71 11.71
CA GLY A 109 -5.67 6.62 10.28
C GLY A 109 -4.38 5.83 10.08
N LEU A 110 -4.27 5.04 9.01
CA LEU A 110 -3.10 4.22 8.70
C LEU A 110 -2.80 4.21 7.19
N ILE A 111 -1.55 4.45 6.82
CA ILE A 111 -0.99 4.24 5.49
C ILE A 111 0.42 3.69 5.60
N ASN A 112 0.79 2.78 4.69
CA ASN A 112 2.13 2.23 4.65
C ASN A 112 3.09 3.19 3.91
N MET A 113 4.30 3.33 4.44
CA MET A 113 5.37 4.17 3.91
C MET A 113 5.76 3.76 2.49
N GLY A 114 5.69 2.46 2.18
CA GLY A 114 5.95 1.92 0.85
C GLY A 114 4.92 2.33 -0.21
N GLY A 115 3.71 2.69 0.23
CA GLY A 115 2.61 3.18 -0.61
C GLY A 115 2.79 4.63 -1.07
N LEU A 116 3.62 5.41 -0.37
CA LEU A 116 4.00 6.76 -0.74
C LEU A 116 5.22 6.68 -1.67
N ARG A 117 5.13 7.23 -2.88
CA ARG A 117 6.13 6.96 -3.94
C ARG A 117 6.96 8.15 -4.39
N ASN A 118 6.56 9.36 -4.04
CA ASN A 118 7.31 10.58 -4.33
C ASN A 118 7.18 11.61 -3.20
N VAL A 119 7.96 12.68 -3.29
CA VAL A 119 7.91 13.86 -2.41
C VAL A 119 6.84 14.83 -2.91
N LEU A 120 6.11 15.46 -1.99
CA LEU A 120 5.32 16.66 -2.32
C LEU A 120 6.20 17.88 -2.17
N THR A 121 6.66 18.48 -3.27
CA THR A 121 7.53 19.67 -3.22
C THR A 121 6.75 20.93 -2.85
N GLU A 122 7.42 21.88 -2.19
CA GLU A 122 6.87 23.22 -1.96
C GLU A 122 6.42 23.89 -3.27
N GLY A 123 5.32 24.66 -3.22
CA GLY A 123 4.81 25.41 -4.37
C GLY A 123 3.56 24.79 -5.00
N PRO A 124 3.27 25.05 -6.29
CA PRO A 124 2.07 24.56 -6.96
C PRO A 124 1.97 23.04 -6.89
N ILE A 125 0.80 22.53 -6.49
CA ILE A 125 0.48 21.10 -6.51
C ILE A 125 -0.31 20.83 -7.77
N THR A 126 0.18 19.94 -8.61
CA THR A 126 -0.50 19.48 -9.83
C THR A 126 -1.17 18.13 -9.63
N THR A 127 -2.07 17.76 -10.55
CA THR A 127 -2.61 16.40 -10.61
C THR A 127 -1.49 15.36 -10.72
N GLU A 128 -0.46 15.62 -11.53
CA GLU A 128 0.72 14.76 -11.68
C GLU A 128 1.37 14.47 -10.33
N ASN A 129 1.64 15.50 -9.52
CA ASN A 129 2.29 15.31 -8.23
C ASN A 129 1.50 14.35 -7.34
N ILE A 130 0.17 14.46 -7.33
CA ILE A 130 -0.69 13.55 -6.56
C ILE A 130 -0.65 12.12 -7.12
N TYR A 131 -0.62 11.95 -8.45
CA TYR A 131 -0.48 10.64 -9.10
C TYR A 131 0.88 10.00 -8.83
N GLU A 132 1.95 10.78 -8.79
CA GLU A 132 3.29 10.29 -8.48
C GLU A 132 3.45 9.89 -7.01
N ILE A 133 2.81 10.63 -6.09
CA ILE A 133 2.86 10.30 -4.65
C ILE A 133 2.01 9.07 -4.34
N LEU A 134 0.80 9.00 -4.92
CA LEU A 134 -0.21 7.97 -4.66
C LEU A 134 -0.60 7.23 -5.96
N PRO A 135 0.32 6.45 -6.57
CA PRO A 135 0.08 5.88 -7.89
C PRO A 135 -0.86 4.67 -7.90
N PHE A 136 -1.06 4.03 -6.74
CA PHE A 136 -1.88 2.84 -6.62
C PHE A 136 -3.38 3.17 -6.54
N GLU A 137 -4.21 2.34 -7.15
CA GLU A 137 -5.69 2.44 -7.10
C GLU A 137 -6.27 1.89 -5.79
N ASN A 138 -5.59 2.16 -4.66
CA ASN A 138 -6.02 1.71 -3.35
C ASN A 138 -7.26 2.51 -2.90
N SER A 139 -8.23 1.82 -2.29
CA SER A 139 -9.46 2.43 -1.79
C SER A 139 -9.52 2.50 -0.28
N LEU A 140 -10.22 3.49 0.27
CA LEU A 140 -10.50 3.59 1.70
C LEU A 140 -11.22 2.34 2.19
N CYS A 141 -10.73 1.77 3.29
CA CYS A 141 -11.43 0.78 4.08
C CYS A 141 -11.47 1.24 5.54
N VAL A 142 -12.66 1.23 6.12
CA VAL A 142 -12.92 1.52 7.52
C VAL A 142 -13.15 0.20 8.23
N LEU A 143 -12.30 -0.08 9.22
CA LEU A 143 -12.34 -1.30 10.02
C LEU A 143 -12.79 -0.99 11.44
N THR A 144 -13.52 -1.92 12.05
CA THR A 144 -13.81 -1.90 13.49
C THR A 144 -13.24 -3.16 14.13
N MET A 145 -12.37 -3.01 15.12
CA MET A 145 -11.72 -4.14 15.79
C MET A 145 -11.55 -3.91 17.29
N LYS A 146 -11.43 -5.00 18.04
CA LYS A 146 -11.14 -4.97 19.48
C LYS A 146 -9.74 -4.44 19.77
N GLY A 147 -9.59 -3.80 20.93
CA GLY A 147 -8.32 -3.24 21.39
C GLY A 147 -7.19 -4.26 21.48
N VAL A 148 -7.48 -5.52 21.78
CA VAL A 148 -6.48 -6.61 21.76
C VAL A 148 -5.81 -6.74 20.38
N TYR A 149 -6.58 -6.68 19.30
CA TYR A 149 -6.03 -6.74 17.94
C TYR A 149 -5.43 -5.40 17.51
N LEU A 150 -5.92 -4.27 18.03
CA LEU A 150 -5.27 -2.97 17.81
C LEU A 150 -3.86 -2.94 18.41
N LYS A 151 -3.66 -3.54 19.60
CA LYS A 151 -2.33 -3.72 20.19
C LYS A 151 -1.44 -4.60 19.31
N GLU A 152 -1.98 -5.65 18.70
CA GLU A 152 -1.25 -6.46 17.72
C GLU A 152 -0.86 -5.62 16.49
N LEU A 153 -1.79 -4.83 15.94
CA LEU A 153 -1.51 -3.91 14.84
C LEU A 153 -0.38 -2.93 15.18
N PHE A 154 -0.34 -2.41 16.40
CA PHE A 154 0.74 -1.53 16.84
C PHE A 154 2.10 -2.25 16.90
N ASN A 155 2.12 -3.54 17.25
CA ASN A 155 3.33 -4.36 17.15
C ASN A 155 3.75 -4.55 15.69
N ASN A 156 2.81 -4.79 14.77
CA ASN A 156 3.10 -4.92 13.34
C ASN A 156 3.74 -3.65 12.77
N ILE A 157 3.25 -2.46 13.18
CA ILE A 157 3.82 -1.16 12.81
C ILE A 157 5.21 -0.99 13.42
N ALA A 158 5.39 -1.37 14.69
CA ALA A 158 6.67 -1.23 15.40
C ALA A 158 7.79 -2.06 14.76
N VAL A 159 7.52 -3.32 14.38
CA VAL A 159 8.51 -4.22 13.74
C VAL A 159 8.99 -3.67 12.40
N ARG A 160 8.21 -2.78 11.78
CA ARG A 160 8.54 -2.11 10.53
C ARG A 160 9.21 -0.75 10.73
N HIS A 161 9.54 -0.43 11.98
CA HIS A 161 10.13 0.84 12.40
C HIS A 161 9.25 2.06 12.15
N GLY A 162 7.92 1.89 12.14
CA GLY A 162 6.94 2.96 11.96
C GLY A 162 6.26 2.97 10.59
N GLU A 163 5.07 3.57 10.56
CA GLU A 163 4.23 3.75 9.38
C GLU A 163 3.50 5.09 9.49
N GLY A 164 2.81 5.52 8.43
CA GLY A 164 1.99 6.72 8.48
C GLY A 164 0.74 6.50 9.33
N ILE A 165 0.70 7.09 10.53
CA ILE A 165 -0.42 6.94 11.47
C ILE A 165 -1.02 8.29 11.85
N SER A 166 -2.29 8.30 12.25
CA SER A 166 -3.02 9.48 12.75
C SER A 166 -3.94 9.10 13.91
N GLY A 167 -4.12 10.00 14.88
CA GLY A 167 -5.01 9.78 16.05
C GLY A 167 -4.43 8.89 17.15
N VAL A 168 -3.25 8.34 16.94
CA VAL A 168 -2.55 7.41 17.84
C VAL A 168 -1.10 7.84 18.06
N GLN A 169 -0.50 7.38 19.15
CA GLN A 169 0.92 7.60 19.46
C GLN A 169 1.58 6.29 19.84
N LEU A 170 2.76 6.03 19.28
CA LEU A 170 3.58 4.85 19.55
C LEU A 170 4.95 5.26 20.10
N LEU A 171 5.41 4.56 21.12
CA LEU A 171 6.80 4.54 21.55
C LEU A 171 7.37 3.17 21.21
N ILE A 172 8.43 3.14 20.42
CA ILE A 172 9.09 1.91 19.98
C ILE A 172 10.58 1.93 20.35
N THR A 173 11.21 0.76 20.38
CA THR A 173 12.67 0.65 20.43
C THR A 173 13.28 0.73 19.04
N LYS A 174 14.59 0.95 18.97
CA LYS A 174 15.35 0.97 17.71
C LYS A 174 15.27 -0.34 16.93
N ASP A 175 15.19 -1.48 17.63
CA ASP A 175 15.01 -2.81 17.05
C ASP A 175 13.55 -3.15 16.69
N GLY A 176 12.61 -2.20 16.83
CA GLY A 176 11.23 -2.35 16.36
C GLY A 176 10.30 -3.03 17.36
N LYS A 177 10.60 -3.01 18.65
CA LYS A 177 9.69 -3.48 19.70
C LYS A 177 8.77 -2.36 20.15
N LEU A 178 7.47 -2.63 20.24
CA LEU A 178 6.50 -1.70 20.84
C LEU A 178 6.72 -1.61 22.37
N LEU A 179 6.81 -0.39 22.89
CA LEU A 179 6.89 -0.10 24.33
C LEU A 179 5.58 0.47 24.86
N GLN A 180 4.94 1.36 24.10
CA GLN A 180 3.67 1.99 24.47
C GLN A 180 2.87 2.34 23.21
N GLY A 181 1.55 2.24 23.31
CA GLY A 181 0.62 2.72 22.30
C GLY A 181 -0.61 3.35 22.94
N THR A 182 -1.08 4.47 22.41
CA THR A 182 -2.28 5.17 22.87
C THR A 182 -3.18 5.56 21.71
N VAL A 183 -4.47 5.74 22.00
CA VAL A 183 -5.47 6.27 21.05
C VAL A 183 -6.07 7.52 21.66
N GLY A 184 -5.93 8.66 20.98
CA GLY A 184 -6.36 9.96 21.52
C GLY A 184 -5.75 10.27 22.90
N GLY A 185 -4.50 9.84 23.13
CA GLY A 185 -3.78 10.03 24.40
C GLY A 185 -4.19 9.09 25.53
N ARG A 186 -5.12 8.14 25.30
CA ARG A 186 -5.57 7.17 26.32
C ARG A 186 -5.01 5.77 26.06
N PRO A 187 -4.77 4.97 27.11
CA PRO A 187 -4.45 3.54 26.97
C PRO A 187 -5.52 2.78 26.19
N ILE A 188 -5.12 1.66 25.60
CA ILE A 188 -6.00 0.78 24.82
C ILE A 188 -6.59 -0.29 25.75
N GLU A 189 -7.92 -0.38 25.76
CA GLU A 189 -8.67 -1.39 26.51
C GLU A 189 -9.00 -2.58 25.61
N ASP A 190 -8.74 -3.81 26.05
CA ASP A 190 -8.74 -5.00 25.18
C ASP A 190 -10.09 -5.27 24.52
N ASP A 191 -11.18 -5.12 25.27
CA ASP A 191 -12.54 -5.39 24.82
C ASP A 191 -13.24 -4.19 24.17
N GLN A 192 -12.62 -3.00 24.18
CA GLN A 192 -13.18 -1.82 23.54
C GLN A 192 -13.01 -1.93 22.01
N LEU A 193 -14.04 -1.50 21.27
CA LEU A 193 -13.97 -1.39 19.82
C LEU A 193 -13.33 -0.06 19.41
N TYR A 194 -12.42 -0.14 18.45
CA TYR A 194 -11.73 0.98 17.83
C TYR A 194 -11.95 0.96 16.32
N THR A 195 -12.03 2.16 15.74
CA THR A 195 -12.20 2.36 14.30
C THR A 195 -10.90 2.79 13.63
N ILE A 196 -10.55 2.14 12.53
CA ILE A 196 -9.33 2.42 11.77
C ILE A 196 -9.70 2.72 10.32
N ALA A 197 -9.25 3.86 9.82
CA ALA A 197 -9.29 4.19 8.41
C ALA A 197 -7.95 3.83 7.77
N THR A 198 -7.97 2.90 6.82
CA THR A 198 -6.79 2.43 6.11
C THR A 198 -7.12 2.25 4.63
N ILE A 199 -6.20 1.68 3.86
CA ILE A 199 -6.44 1.24 2.49
C ILE A 199 -6.76 -0.25 2.41
N ASP A 200 -7.53 -0.65 1.40
CA ASP A 200 -7.84 -2.05 1.05
C ASP A 200 -6.63 -2.98 1.05
N TYR A 201 -5.51 -2.56 0.44
CA TYR A 201 -4.26 -3.31 0.43
C TYR A 201 -3.80 -3.69 1.86
N LEU A 202 -3.83 -2.76 2.81
CA LEU A 202 -3.46 -3.06 4.19
C LEU A 202 -4.58 -3.80 4.93
N ALA A 203 -5.84 -3.50 4.65
CA ALA A 203 -6.98 -4.21 5.24
C ALA A 203 -6.96 -5.71 4.95
N ASP A 204 -6.36 -6.12 3.83
CA ASP A 204 -6.12 -7.54 3.47
C ASP A 204 -4.93 -8.17 4.22
N GLY A 205 -4.21 -7.40 5.05
CA GLY A 205 -3.08 -7.86 5.85
C GLY A 205 -1.72 -7.75 5.17
N ASN A 206 -1.64 -7.11 3.99
CA ASN A 206 -0.37 -6.90 3.28
C ASN A 206 0.59 -6.00 4.08
N ASP A 207 1.85 -5.97 3.64
CA ASP A 207 2.97 -5.32 4.34
C ASP A 207 3.15 -5.79 5.81
N GLY A 208 2.62 -6.96 6.16
CA GLY A 208 2.69 -7.50 7.52
C GLY A 208 1.64 -6.92 8.48
N MET A 209 0.60 -6.24 7.98
CA MET A 209 -0.51 -5.76 8.80
C MET A 209 -1.51 -6.87 9.17
N THR A 210 -1.01 -8.03 9.59
CA THR A 210 -1.76 -9.27 9.88
C THR A 210 -2.89 -9.14 10.91
N ALA A 211 -2.85 -8.11 11.75
CA ALA A 211 -3.93 -7.82 12.69
C ALA A 211 -5.20 -7.29 12.02
N LEU A 212 -5.09 -6.57 10.88
CA LEU A 212 -6.24 -5.91 10.23
C LEU A 212 -7.33 -6.90 9.77
N PRO A 213 -7.00 -8.09 9.22
CA PRO A 213 -7.99 -9.13 8.94
C PRO A 213 -8.80 -9.63 10.14
N GLN A 214 -8.38 -9.38 11.39
CA GLN A 214 -9.11 -9.74 12.60
C GLN A 214 -10.25 -8.76 12.93
N ALA A 215 -10.47 -7.73 12.10
CA ALA A 215 -11.56 -6.78 12.30
C ALA A 215 -12.93 -7.47 12.25
N GLU A 216 -13.82 -7.09 13.18
CA GLU A 216 -15.18 -7.61 13.26
C GLU A 216 -16.09 -7.00 12.20
N LYS A 217 -15.73 -5.80 11.71
CA LYS A 217 -16.43 -5.09 10.65
C LYS A 217 -15.44 -4.45 9.68
N ARG A 218 -15.74 -4.55 8.39
CA ARG A 218 -15.02 -3.86 7.30
C ARG A 218 -16.03 -3.21 6.36
N GLU A 219 -15.83 -1.94 6.08
CA GLU A 219 -16.62 -1.15 5.14
C GLU A 219 -15.70 -0.35 4.24
N CYS A 220 -15.74 -0.61 2.93
CA CYS A 220 -14.94 0.11 1.94
C CYS A 220 -15.91 0.79 0.97
N PRO A 221 -16.16 2.11 1.11
CA PRO A 221 -17.16 2.79 0.29
C PRO A 221 -16.73 2.87 -1.18
N ASP A 222 -17.68 2.64 -2.09
CA ASP A 222 -17.45 2.68 -3.53
C ASP A 222 -16.93 4.05 -3.99
N GLY A 223 -15.91 4.04 -4.86
CA GLY A 223 -15.34 5.25 -5.45
C GLY A 223 -14.44 6.08 -4.52
N ALA A 224 -14.27 5.69 -3.26
CA ALA A 224 -13.42 6.40 -2.30
C ALA A 224 -11.94 5.99 -2.42
N THR A 225 -11.33 6.22 -3.59
CA THR A 225 -9.90 5.95 -3.81
C THR A 225 -9.04 6.88 -2.95
N LEU A 226 -7.93 6.38 -2.41
CA LEU A 226 -7.01 7.19 -1.59
C LEU A 226 -6.55 8.44 -2.36
N ARG A 227 -6.22 8.27 -3.64
CA ARG A 227 -5.84 9.38 -4.52
C ARG A 227 -6.97 10.39 -4.71
N GLY A 228 -8.20 9.94 -4.92
CA GLY A 228 -9.37 10.82 -5.01
C GLY A 228 -9.60 11.59 -3.70
N LEU A 229 -9.55 10.91 -2.56
CA LEU A 229 -9.70 11.53 -1.25
C LEU A 229 -8.63 12.58 -0.96
N PHE A 230 -7.38 12.33 -1.38
CA PHE A 230 -6.28 13.28 -1.24
C PHE A 230 -6.47 14.49 -2.17
N MET A 231 -6.86 14.26 -3.43
CA MET A 231 -7.22 15.31 -4.38
C MET A 231 -8.31 16.22 -3.81
N ASP A 232 -9.41 15.62 -3.34
CA ASP A 232 -10.55 16.34 -2.74
C ASP A 232 -10.13 17.13 -1.50
N TYR A 233 -9.20 16.60 -0.70
CA TYR A 233 -8.65 17.31 0.44
C TYR A 233 -7.88 18.56 -0.02
N VAL A 234 -6.98 18.43 -1.00
CA VAL A 234 -6.18 19.54 -1.52
C VAL A 234 -7.07 20.63 -2.13
N GLU A 235 -8.04 20.25 -2.95
CA GLU A 235 -8.96 21.19 -3.59
C GLU A 235 -9.83 21.91 -2.54
N ARG A 236 -10.32 21.19 -1.51
CA ARG A 236 -11.08 21.81 -0.41
C ARG A 236 -10.27 22.79 0.43
N GLN A 237 -9.01 22.47 0.76
CA GLN A 237 -8.15 23.42 1.47
C GLN A 237 -7.87 24.66 0.61
N THR A 238 -7.60 24.44 -0.68
CA THR A 238 -7.33 25.52 -1.64
C THR A 238 -8.54 26.45 -1.80
N ALA A 239 -9.76 25.89 -1.94
CA ALA A 239 -11.00 26.66 -1.98
C ALA A 239 -11.25 27.44 -0.68
N ALA A 240 -10.74 26.96 0.46
CA ALA A 240 -10.75 27.65 1.74
C ALA A 240 -9.62 28.68 1.91
N GLY A 241 -8.82 28.95 0.86
CA GLY A 241 -7.70 29.90 0.90
C GLY A 241 -6.49 29.40 1.69
N LYS A 242 -6.39 28.09 1.94
CA LYS A 242 -5.30 27.48 2.73
C LYS A 242 -4.29 26.81 1.81
N LYS A 243 -3.02 26.88 2.21
CA LYS A 243 -1.96 26.05 1.64
C LYS A 243 -1.92 24.69 2.33
N ILE A 244 -1.43 23.68 1.62
CA ILE A 244 -1.26 22.34 2.15
C ILE A 244 0.01 22.28 2.98
N THR A 245 -0.12 21.80 4.20
CA THR A 245 0.96 21.77 5.18
C THR A 245 0.78 20.59 6.12
N SER A 246 1.84 20.23 6.83
CA SER A 246 1.85 19.14 7.79
C SER A 246 2.86 19.45 8.88
N ARG A 247 2.86 18.67 9.96
CA ARG A 247 3.82 18.80 11.05
C ARG A 247 4.18 17.44 11.62
N LEU A 248 5.38 17.34 12.19
CA LEU A 248 5.77 16.21 13.03
C LEU A 248 5.15 16.42 14.42
N GLU A 249 4.50 15.40 14.93
CA GLU A 249 3.76 15.45 16.20
C GLU A 249 4.26 14.42 17.22
N GLY A 250 5.29 13.64 16.86
CA GLY A 250 5.76 12.53 17.70
C GLY A 250 4.74 11.40 17.71
N ARG A 251 4.07 11.15 16.58
CA ARG A 251 3.12 10.05 16.41
C ARG A 251 3.83 8.71 16.56
N VAL A 252 5.08 8.60 16.09
CA VAL A 252 5.95 7.46 16.39
C VAL A 252 7.27 7.98 16.91
N THR A 253 7.64 7.57 18.11
CA THR A 253 8.91 7.96 18.75
C THR A 253 9.77 6.74 19.03
N VAL A 254 11.08 6.88 18.89
CA VAL A 254 12.05 5.84 19.20
C VAL A 254 12.67 6.17 20.55
N LYS A 255 12.61 5.22 21.49
CA LYS A 255 13.27 5.37 22.79
C LYS A 255 14.78 5.29 22.60
N ASP A 256 15.48 6.36 23.00
CA ASP A 256 16.94 6.35 23.13
C ASP A 256 17.38 5.38 24.24
N GLU A 257 18.50 4.68 24.01
CA GLU A 257 19.05 3.67 24.94
C GLU A 257 19.35 4.23 26.35
#